data_AF-A0A6B3L577-F1
#
_entry.id   AF-A0A6B3L577-F1
#
_cell.length_a   1.000
_cell.length_b   1.000
_cell.length_c   1.000
_cell.angle_alpha   90.00
_cell.angle_beta   90.00
_cell.angle_gamma   90.00
#
_symmetry.space_group_name_H-M   'P 1'
#
loop_
_entity.id
_entity.type
_entity.pdbx_description
1 polymer ?
#
loop_
_entity_poly.entity_id
_entity_poly.type
_entity_poly.pdbx_seq_one_letter_code
_entity_poly.pdbx_strand_id
1 'polypeptide(L)'
;MSAEPTVRGLLLAGGKSKRMGQDKAAMVFRDGLTQIELVSAILSKVGVPVHLSLRDGQESPVDGAAVVRDAFGDAGPLGALASAQQAHPDCAWLVVACDLPLLSETAVAQLLEERVPSAAVTFFASRFDGRPEPLCAIWEPSSAQAVRDEVDSQRLCARRLLESEGLVVKALAPRDPMALDNANTPEEAEEIARRVSAPLIEVRVRYFGVLGAETGRSEECVATRATTVGELFSERKAQLGLEQDASVIRAAIDDEFVAWDAPLVAGADVAFMPPFAGG
;
A
#
# COMPACT_ATOMS: atom_id res chain seq x y z
N MET A 1 -5.22 -6.22 -31.48
CA MET A 1 -4.71 -5.90 -30.14
C MET A 1 -5.92 -5.63 -29.28
N SER A 2 -6.24 -6.50 -28.32
CA SER A 2 -7.29 -6.22 -27.36
C SER A 2 -6.84 -5.04 -26.49
N ALA A 3 -7.74 -4.13 -26.16
CA ALA A 3 -7.43 -3.03 -25.24
C ALA A 3 -7.01 -3.60 -23.87
N GLU A 4 -6.04 -2.97 -23.21
CA GLU A 4 -5.61 -3.37 -21.87
C GLU A 4 -6.78 -3.22 -20.88
N PRO A 5 -7.01 -4.20 -19.98
CA PRO A 5 -8.09 -4.10 -19.01
C PRO A 5 -7.91 -2.88 -18.11
N THR A 6 -8.98 -2.09 -17.96
CA THR A 6 -8.99 -0.97 -17.02
C THR A 6 -8.95 -1.48 -15.59
N VAL A 7 -8.18 -0.84 -14.72
CA VAL A 7 -8.08 -1.19 -13.29
C VAL A 7 -9.17 -0.49 -12.50
N ARG A 8 -9.86 -1.24 -11.62
CA ARG A 8 -10.81 -0.73 -10.63
C ARG A 8 -10.37 -1.14 -9.23
N GLY A 9 -10.65 -0.29 -8.25
CA GLY A 9 -10.37 -0.58 -6.84
C GLY A 9 -11.52 -1.35 -6.20
N LEU A 10 -11.21 -2.39 -5.44
CA LEU A 10 -12.15 -3.11 -4.59
C LEU A 10 -11.71 -3.00 -3.13
N LEU A 11 -12.42 -2.19 -2.34
CA LEU A 11 -12.17 -2.03 -0.91
C LEU A 11 -13.00 -3.03 -0.12
N LEU A 12 -12.33 -3.86 0.69
CA LEU A 12 -12.98 -4.93 1.45
C LEU A 12 -13.59 -4.40 2.76
N ALA A 13 -14.84 -3.92 2.69
CA ALA A 13 -15.57 -3.32 3.82
C ALA A 13 -16.59 -4.28 4.50
N GLY A 14 -16.79 -5.49 3.97
CA GLY A 14 -17.83 -6.44 4.41
C GLY A 14 -17.46 -7.44 5.52
N GLY A 15 -16.32 -7.30 6.20
CA GLY A 15 -15.84 -8.29 7.19
C GLY A 15 -16.75 -8.44 8.43
N LYS A 16 -16.65 -9.58 9.15
CA LYS A 16 -17.22 -9.69 10.53
C LYS A 16 -16.34 -8.89 11.47
N SER A 17 -16.46 -7.56 11.45
CA SER A 17 -15.67 -6.70 12.31
C SER A 17 -16.17 -6.78 13.75
N LYS A 18 -15.63 -7.75 14.51
CA LYS A 18 -15.61 -7.72 15.98
C LYS A 18 -14.15 -7.68 16.43
N ARG A 19 -13.51 -6.53 16.31
CA ARG A 19 -12.41 -6.16 17.22
C ARG A 19 -12.94 -4.97 18.03
N MET A 20 -13.03 -5.14 19.35
CA MET A 20 -13.40 -4.08 20.31
C MET A 20 -14.83 -3.50 20.24
N GLY A 21 -15.82 -4.23 19.72
CA GLY A 21 -17.24 -3.82 19.88
C GLY A 21 -17.67 -2.53 19.15
N GLN A 22 -16.79 -1.94 18.36
CA GLN A 22 -17.07 -0.87 17.40
C GLN A 22 -16.75 -1.34 15.99
N ASP A 23 -17.50 -0.86 15.01
CA ASP A 23 -17.27 -1.20 13.62
C ASP A 23 -15.90 -0.65 13.17
N LYS A 24 -14.92 -1.54 12.91
CA LYS A 24 -13.57 -1.18 12.40
C LYS A 24 -13.62 -0.24 11.20
N ALA A 25 -14.68 -0.26 10.41
CA ALA A 25 -14.88 0.65 9.28
C ALA A 25 -15.05 2.13 9.70
N ALA A 26 -15.47 2.38 10.95
CA ALA A 26 -15.73 3.72 11.49
C ALA A 26 -14.61 4.24 12.42
N MET A 27 -13.51 3.49 12.60
CA MET A 27 -12.35 4.01 13.33
C MET A 27 -11.70 5.12 12.51
N VAL A 28 -11.64 6.32 13.09
CA VAL A 28 -10.86 7.44 12.57
C VAL A 28 -9.38 7.11 12.75
N PHE A 29 -8.63 7.06 11.66
CA PHE A 29 -7.21 6.73 11.65
C PHE A 29 -6.35 7.99 11.50
N ARG A 30 -6.38 8.60 10.32
CA ARG A 30 -5.44 9.64 9.91
C ARG A 30 -6.21 10.89 9.50
N ASP A 31 -5.84 12.04 10.06
CA ASP A 31 -6.42 13.35 9.69
C ASP A 31 -7.94 13.43 9.82
N GLY A 32 -8.53 12.67 10.75
CA GLY A 32 -9.99 12.61 10.90
C GLY A 32 -10.71 11.64 9.95
N LEU A 33 -9.98 11.01 9.03
CA LEU A 33 -10.52 10.06 8.06
C LEU A 33 -10.49 8.62 8.58
N THR A 34 -11.52 7.87 8.23
CA THR A 34 -11.54 6.40 8.32
C THR A 34 -10.55 5.79 7.33
N GLN A 35 -10.17 4.52 7.55
CA GLN A 35 -9.29 3.81 6.62
C GLN A 35 -9.90 3.69 5.21
N ILE A 36 -11.22 3.52 5.11
CA ILE A 36 -11.91 3.43 3.81
C ILE A 36 -11.80 4.75 3.06
N GLU A 37 -12.02 5.89 3.73
CA GLU A 37 -11.90 7.21 3.13
C GLU A 37 -10.46 7.50 2.69
N LEU A 38 -9.47 7.16 3.52
CA LEU A 38 -8.06 7.33 3.20
C LEU A 38 -7.67 6.55 1.95
N VAL A 39 -7.97 5.26 1.90
CA VAL A 39 -7.64 4.42 0.72
C VAL A 39 -8.45 4.88 -0.49
N SER A 40 -9.72 5.25 -0.33
CA SER A 40 -10.53 5.79 -1.44
C SER A 40 -9.92 7.07 -2.03
N ALA A 41 -9.40 7.95 -1.18
CA ALA A 41 -8.71 9.17 -1.61
C ALA A 41 -7.40 8.85 -2.36
N ILE A 42 -6.60 7.90 -1.85
CA ILE A 42 -5.38 7.42 -2.53
C ILE A 42 -5.72 6.88 -3.92
N LEU A 43 -6.68 5.96 -4.03
CA LEU A 43 -7.09 5.36 -5.29
C LEU A 43 -7.63 6.39 -6.29
N SER A 44 -8.39 7.37 -5.80
CA SER A 44 -8.91 8.47 -6.63
C SER A 44 -7.79 9.34 -7.21
N LYS A 45 -6.75 9.66 -6.41
CA LYS A 45 -5.60 10.44 -6.88
C LYS A 45 -4.81 9.75 -7.99
N VAL A 46 -4.67 8.43 -7.90
CA VAL A 46 -4.01 7.62 -8.94
C VAL A 46 -4.94 7.23 -10.09
N GLY A 47 -6.17 7.76 -10.13
CA GLY A 47 -7.12 7.57 -11.24
C GLY A 47 -7.80 6.20 -11.27
N VAL A 48 -7.86 5.48 -10.14
CA VAL A 48 -8.51 4.16 -10.03
C VAL A 48 -9.92 4.31 -9.44
N PRO A 49 -10.99 4.01 -10.21
CA PRO A 49 -12.37 4.07 -9.71
C PRO A 49 -12.63 3.06 -8.59
N VAL A 50 -13.18 3.52 -7.47
CA VAL A 50 -13.33 2.74 -6.24
C VAL A 50 -14.70 2.08 -6.15
N HIS A 51 -14.73 0.81 -5.77
CA HIS A 51 -15.93 0.06 -5.38
C HIS A 51 -15.76 -0.48 -3.96
N LEU A 52 -16.80 -0.35 -3.14
CA LEU A 52 -16.86 -0.96 -1.81
C LEU A 52 -17.48 -2.36 -1.92
N SER A 53 -16.77 -3.37 -1.40
CA SER A 53 -17.34 -4.69 -1.21
C SER A 53 -18.11 -4.72 0.11
N LEU A 54 -19.42 -4.92 0.02
CA LEU A 54 -20.33 -4.94 1.16
C LEU A 54 -21.18 -6.20 1.16
N ARG A 55 -21.56 -6.67 2.36
CA ARG A 55 -22.56 -7.73 2.48
C ARG A 55 -23.93 -7.27 2.00
N ASP A 56 -24.79 -8.23 1.71
CA ASP A 56 -26.20 -7.91 1.49
C ASP A 56 -26.82 -7.26 2.74
N GLY A 57 -27.65 -6.24 2.53
CA GLY A 57 -28.26 -5.43 3.60
C GLY A 57 -27.33 -4.48 4.39
N GLN A 58 -26.02 -4.46 4.12
CA GLN A 58 -25.10 -3.51 4.77
C GLN A 58 -25.19 -2.13 4.11
N GLU A 59 -25.32 -1.05 4.88
CA GLU A 59 -25.28 0.31 4.34
C GLU A 59 -23.85 0.71 3.96
N SER A 60 -23.72 1.58 2.96
CA SER A 60 -22.42 2.10 2.57
C SER A 60 -21.92 3.07 3.66
N PRO A 61 -20.69 2.92 4.16
CA PRO A 61 -20.11 3.90 5.07
C PRO A 61 -19.71 5.20 4.35
N VAL A 62 -19.73 5.21 3.02
CA VAL A 62 -19.38 6.37 2.19
C VAL A 62 -20.53 6.68 1.23
N ASP A 63 -21.09 7.89 1.34
CA ASP A 63 -22.17 8.34 0.48
C ASP A 63 -21.74 8.40 -0.99
N GLY A 64 -22.57 7.87 -1.88
CA GLY A 64 -22.32 7.89 -3.33
C GLY A 64 -21.23 6.93 -3.82
N ALA A 65 -20.62 6.12 -2.96
CA ALA A 65 -19.65 5.12 -3.39
C ALA A 65 -20.29 4.02 -4.26
N ALA A 66 -19.58 3.58 -5.29
CA ALA A 66 -19.98 2.40 -6.04
C ALA A 66 -19.87 1.15 -5.15
N VAL A 67 -20.83 0.23 -5.23
CA VAL A 67 -20.89 -0.94 -4.34
C VAL A 67 -20.92 -2.22 -5.16
N VAL A 68 -20.12 -3.20 -4.75
CA VAL A 68 -20.23 -4.60 -5.17
C VAL A 68 -20.78 -5.38 -3.98
N ARG A 69 -21.97 -5.96 -4.15
CA ARG A 69 -22.59 -6.81 -3.12
C ARG A 69 -22.00 -8.21 -3.20
N ASP A 70 -21.69 -8.79 -2.04
CA ASP A 70 -21.15 -10.15 -1.96
C ASP A 70 -22.21 -11.17 -2.41
N ALA A 71 -21.99 -11.78 -3.56
CA ALA A 71 -22.85 -12.82 -4.14
C ALA A 71 -22.50 -14.23 -3.61
N PHE A 72 -21.37 -14.38 -2.90
CA PHE A 72 -20.82 -15.65 -2.43
C PHE A 72 -20.86 -15.81 -0.91
N GLY A 73 -21.65 -14.97 -0.21
CA GLY A 73 -21.95 -15.11 1.21
C GLY A 73 -20.75 -14.89 2.12
N ASP A 74 -20.38 -15.88 2.94
CA ASP A 74 -19.26 -15.80 3.89
C ASP A 74 -17.91 -16.27 3.27
N ALA A 75 -17.77 -16.19 1.95
CA ALA A 75 -16.57 -16.63 1.21
C ALA A 75 -15.33 -15.71 1.37
N GLY A 76 -15.42 -14.69 2.23
CA GLY A 76 -14.31 -13.81 2.58
C GLY A 76 -13.79 -13.00 1.38
N PRO A 77 -12.50 -12.60 1.38
CA PRO A 77 -11.92 -11.79 0.32
C PRO A 77 -12.03 -12.40 -1.08
N LEU A 78 -11.94 -13.72 -1.23
CA LEU A 78 -12.11 -14.38 -2.52
C LEU A 78 -13.57 -14.32 -3.01
N GLY A 79 -14.55 -14.40 -2.12
CA GLY A 79 -15.97 -14.18 -2.46
C GLY A 79 -16.25 -12.75 -2.93
N ALA A 80 -15.69 -11.77 -2.23
CA ALA A 80 -15.75 -10.37 -2.62
C ALA A 80 -15.14 -10.13 -4.01
N LEU A 81 -13.95 -10.68 -4.27
CA LEU A 81 -13.30 -10.61 -5.57
C LEU A 81 -14.11 -11.33 -6.66
N ALA A 82 -14.61 -12.53 -6.40
CA ALA A 82 -15.45 -13.28 -7.33
C ALA A 82 -16.72 -12.49 -7.70
N SER A 83 -17.33 -11.80 -6.73
CA SER A 83 -18.49 -10.94 -6.95
C SER A 83 -18.14 -9.76 -7.87
N ALA A 84 -16.98 -9.14 -7.65
CA ALA A 84 -16.51 -8.02 -8.44
C ALA A 84 -16.16 -8.45 -9.89
N GLN A 85 -15.50 -9.59 -10.05
CA GLN A 85 -15.20 -10.18 -11.36
C GLN A 85 -16.48 -10.60 -12.10
N GLN A 86 -17.50 -11.09 -11.39
CA GLN A 86 -18.80 -11.39 -12.00
C GLN A 86 -19.53 -10.12 -12.47
N ALA A 87 -19.44 -9.02 -11.71
CA ALA A 87 -20.08 -7.75 -12.06
C ALA A 87 -19.38 -7.02 -13.23
N HIS A 88 -18.04 -7.09 -13.28
CA HIS A 88 -17.23 -6.46 -14.32
C HIS A 88 -16.13 -7.43 -14.79
N PRO A 89 -16.45 -8.36 -15.72
CA PRO A 89 -15.54 -9.44 -16.12
C PRO A 89 -14.33 -8.97 -16.94
N ASP A 90 -14.46 -7.84 -17.64
CA ASP A 90 -13.41 -7.33 -18.54
C ASP A 90 -12.43 -6.35 -17.85
N CYS A 91 -12.55 -6.17 -16.54
CA CYS A 91 -11.71 -5.24 -15.76
C CYS A 91 -10.72 -5.99 -14.87
N ALA A 92 -9.57 -5.36 -14.61
CA ALA A 92 -8.67 -5.79 -13.54
C ALA A 92 -9.11 -5.16 -12.21
N TRP A 93 -8.88 -5.87 -11.11
CA TRP A 93 -9.28 -5.46 -9.78
C TRP A 93 -8.07 -5.28 -8.86
N LEU A 94 -7.80 -4.04 -8.45
CA LEU A 94 -6.92 -3.74 -7.32
C LEU A 94 -7.69 -3.99 -6.02
N VAL A 95 -7.45 -5.14 -5.40
CA VAL A 95 -8.06 -5.52 -4.13
C VAL A 95 -7.24 -4.93 -2.99
N VAL A 96 -7.90 -4.18 -2.11
CA VAL A 96 -7.27 -3.55 -0.94
C VAL A 96 -8.07 -3.85 0.32
N ALA A 97 -7.40 -4.42 1.34
CA ALA A 97 -7.99 -4.56 2.66
C ALA A 97 -7.99 -3.25 3.46
N CYS A 98 -8.97 -3.10 4.34
CA CYS A 98 -9.09 -1.94 5.24
C CYS A 98 -8.20 -2.03 6.49
N ASP A 99 -7.14 -2.84 6.48
CA ASP A 99 -6.23 -3.03 7.62
C ASP A 99 -4.76 -2.80 7.29
N LEU A 100 -4.51 -2.03 6.23
CA LEU A 100 -3.20 -1.53 5.81
C LEU A 100 -3.08 -0.03 6.14
N PRO A 101 -2.93 0.34 7.43
CA PRO A 101 -2.97 1.74 7.88
C PRO A 101 -1.80 2.60 7.37
N LEU A 102 -0.73 1.95 6.90
CA LEU A 102 0.45 2.59 6.33
C LEU A 102 0.46 2.59 4.80
N LEU A 103 -0.60 2.08 4.15
CA LEU A 103 -0.69 2.08 2.69
C LEU A 103 -0.54 3.50 2.14
N SER A 104 0.39 3.66 1.21
CA SER A 104 0.76 4.95 0.63
C SER A 104 0.37 5.05 -0.84
N GLU A 105 0.26 6.28 -1.33
CA GLU A 105 0.07 6.57 -2.75
C GLU A 105 1.20 5.99 -3.60
N THR A 106 2.44 6.06 -3.12
CA THR A 106 3.62 5.48 -3.77
C THR A 106 3.51 3.97 -3.94
N ALA A 107 3.02 3.24 -2.93
CA ALA A 107 2.86 1.80 -3.01
C ALA A 107 1.79 1.40 -4.05
N VAL A 108 0.66 2.12 -4.08
CA VAL A 108 -0.38 1.89 -5.10
C VAL A 108 0.12 2.24 -6.51
N ALA A 109 0.81 3.37 -6.65
CA ALA A 109 1.40 3.79 -7.93
C ALA A 109 2.41 2.75 -8.43
N GLN A 110 3.23 2.19 -7.55
CA GLN A 110 4.16 1.11 -7.89
C GLN A 110 3.43 -0.13 -8.42
N LEU A 111 2.35 -0.57 -7.77
CA LEU A 111 1.56 -1.71 -8.27
C LEU A 111 1.02 -1.47 -9.68
N LEU A 112 0.54 -0.26 -9.95
CA LEU A 112 0.00 0.12 -11.26
C LEU A 112 1.10 0.22 -12.31
N GLU A 113 2.26 0.79 -11.98
CA GLU A 113 3.42 0.94 -12.86
C GLU A 113 4.05 -0.40 -13.23
N GLU A 114 4.21 -1.30 -12.25
CA GLU A 114 4.86 -2.60 -12.43
C GLU A 114 3.87 -3.74 -12.74
N ARG A 115 2.59 -3.39 -12.99
CA ARG A 115 1.52 -4.31 -13.42
C ARG A 115 1.92 -5.04 -14.69
N VAL A 116 1.66 -6.34 -14.73
CA VAL A 116 1.86 -7.18 -15.92
C VAL A 116 0.51 -7.79 -16.35
N PRO A 117 -0.21 -7.22 -17.34
CA PRO A 117 -1.54 -7.71 -17.75
C PRO A 117 -1.58 -9.16 -18.26
N SER A 118 -0.43 -9.73 -18.63
CA SER A 118 -0.32 -11.14 -19.04
C SER A 118 -0.16 -12.10 -17.86
N ALA A 119 0.18 -11.60 -16.66
CA ALA A 119 0.07 -12.37 -15.42
C ALA A 119 -1.39 -12.41 -14.96
N ALA A 120 -1.77 -13.39 -14.15
CA ALA A 120 -3.10 -13.42 -13.54
C ALA A 120 -3.18 -12.47 -12.33
N VAL A 121 -2.08 -12.29 -11.60
CA VAL A 121 -2.03 -11.41 -10.43
C VAL A 121 -0.68 -10.70 -10.32
N THR A 122 -0.69 -9.40 -10.03
CA THR A 122 0.48 -8.63 -9.58
C THR A 122 0.30 -8.27 -8.10
N PHE A 123 1.27 -8.60 -7.25
CA PHE A 123 1.18 -8.42 -5.79
C PHE A 123 2.53 -8.05 -5.18
N PHE A 124 2.52 -7.55 -3.95
CA PHE A 124 3.73 -7.39 -3.15
C PHE A 124 4.07 -8.60 -2.29
N ALA A 125 5.36 -8.91 -2.14
CA ALA A 125 5.83 -9.86 -1.14
C ALA A 125 5.97 -9.16 0.22
N SER A 126 5.46 -9.80 1.27
CA SER A 126 5.59 -9.35 2.65
C SER A 126 7.07 -9.37 3.08
N ARG A 127 7.52 -8.30 3.74
CA ARG A 127 8.90 -8.20 4.26
C ARG A 127 9.19 -9.16 5.42
N PHE A 128 8.15 -9.67 6.10
CA PHE A 128 8.32 -10.52 7.29
C PHE A 128 8.59 -11.98 6.95
N ASP A 129 7.87 -12.51 5.96
CA ASP A 129 7.87 -13.93 5.60
C ASP A 129 8.14 -14.18 4.11
N GLY A 130 8.27 -13.13 3.29
CA GLY A 130 8.45 -13.24 1.84
C GLY A 130 7.22 -13.73 1.09
N ARG A 131 6.09 -13.92 1.78
CA ARG A 131 4.88 -14.52 1.20
C ARG A 131 4.03 -13.47 0.47
N PRO A 132 3.18 -13.89 -0.47
CA PRO A 132 2.30 -12.97 -1.20
C PRO A 132 1.34 -12.20 -0.29
N GLU A 133 1.15 -10.91 -0.58
CA GLU A 133 0.07 -10.10 0.00
C GLU A 133 -1.13 -10.02 -0.97
N PRO A 134 -2.15 -10.89 -0.80
CA PRO A 134 -3.29 -10.95 -1.72
C PRO A 134 -4.27 -9.79 -1.60
N LEU A 135 -4.22 -9.04 -0.48
CA LEU A 135 -5.15 -7.95 -0.17
C LEU A 135 -4.53 -6.57 -0.37
N CYS A 136 -3.45 -6.51 -1.15
CA CYS A 136 -2.94 -5.33 -1.83
C CYS A 136 -2.35 -5.79 -3.17
N ALA A 137 -3.24 -6.22 -4.07
CA ALA A 137 -2.87 -6.89 -5.32
C ALA A 137 -3.81 -6.57 -6.47
N ILE A 138 -3.29 -6.55 -7.68
CA ILE A 138 -4.04 -6.41 -8.93
C ILE A 138 -4.34 -7.79 -9.48
N TRP A 139 -5.62 -8.14 -9.55
CA TRP A 139 -6.15 -9.40 -10.09
C TRP A 139 -6.69 -9.15 -11.50
N GLU A 140 -6.08 -9.77 -12.51
CA GLU A 140 -6.49 -9.64 -13.91
C GLU A 140 -7.75 -10.47 -14.21
N PRO A 141 -8.49 -10.17 -15.30
CA PRO A 141 -9.61 -10.99 -15.78
C PRO A 141 -9.27 -12.48 -15.91
N SER A 142 -8.04 -12.80 -16.31
CA SER A 142 -7.54 -14.17 -16.45
C SER A 142 -7.52 -14.97 -15.14
N SER A 143 -7.55 -14.30 -13.98
CA SER A 143 -7.62 -14.96 -12.66
C SER A 143 -9.03 -15.42 -12.27
N ALA A 144 -10.07 -14.96 -12.97
CA ALA A 144 -11.45 -15.13 -12.51
C ALA A 144 -11.89 -16.59 -12.35
N GLN A 145 -11.46 -17.48 -13.27
CA GLN A 145 -11.79 -18.91 -13.17
C GLN A 145 -11.13 -19.54 -11.94
N ALA A 146 -9.84 -19.25 -11.71
CA ALA A 146 -9.12 -19.80 -10.56
C ALA A 146 -9.71 -19.31 -9.23
N VAL A 147 -10.08 -18.02 -9.16
CA VAL A 147 -10.80 -17.46 -8.01
C VAL A 147 -12.14 -18.17 -7.81
N ARG A 148 -12.90 -18.39 -8.88
CA ARG A 148 -14.20 -19.06 -8.83
C ARG A 148 -14.08 -20.51 -8.35
N ASP A 149 -13.10 -21.25 -8.86
CA ASP A 149 -12.86 -22.64 -8.47
C ASP A 149 -12.53 -22.78 -6.98
N GLU A 150 -11.74 -21.86 -6.41
CA GLU A 150 -11.44 -21.81 -4.98
C GLU A 150 -12.69 -21.50 -4.14
N VAL A 151 -13.54 -20.56 -4.59
CA VAL A 151 -14.80 -20.21 -3.91
C VAL A 151 -15.78 -21.39 -3.94
N ASP A 152 -16.01 -21.98 -5.11
CA ASP A 152 -16.93 -23.13 -5.29
C ASP A 152 -16.44 -24.36 -4.51
N SER A 153 -15.12 -24.53 -4.38
CA SER A 153 -14.50 -25.60 -3.58
C SER A 153 -14.31 -25.26 -2.09
N GLN A 154 -14.75 -24.08 -1.63
CA GLN A 154 -14.58 -23.60 -0.24
C GLN A 154 -13.12 -23.52 0.24
N ARG A 155 -12.15 -23.34 -0.68
CA ARG A 155 -10.73 -23.11 -0.38
C ARG A 155 -10.44 -21.61 -0.31
N LEU A 156 -10.92 -20.96 0.74
CA LEU A 156 -11.05 -19.49 0.80
C LEU A 156 -9.77 -18.71 1.16
N CYS A 157 -8.58 -19.31 1.01
CA CYS A 157 -7.31 -18.67 1.37
C CYS A 157 -6.67 -18.01 0.14
N ALA A 158 -6.89 -16.71 -0.04
CA ALA A 158 -6.34 -15.96 -1.18
C ALA A 158 -4.81 -16.08 -1.30
N ARG A 159 -4.09 -16.09 -0.17
CA ARG A 159 -2.63 -16.25 -0.16
C ARG A 159 -2.22 -17.62 -0.73
N ARG A 160 -2.95 -18.70 -0.39
CA ARG A 160 -2.69 -20.04 -0.92
C ARG A 160 -2.92 -20.13 -2.42
N LEU A 161 -3.93 -19.42 -2.94
CA LEU A 161 -4.18 -19.35 -4.39
C LEU A 161 -2.98 -18.73 -5.13
N LEU A 162 -2.39 -17.67 -4.58
CA LEU A 162 -1.18 -17.04 -5.16
C LEU A 162 0.07 -17.95 -5.10
N GLU A 163 0.09 -18.90 -4.17
CA GLU A 163 1.16 -19.89 -4.02
C GLU A 163 0.96 -21.12 -4.94
N SER A 164 -0.15 -21.20 -5.69
CA SER A 164 -0.44 -22.34 -6.55
C SER A 164 0.33 -22.30 -7.87
N GLU A 165 0.86 -23.46 -8.30
CA GLU A 165 1.67 -23.57 -9.54
C GLU A 165 0.87 -23.28 -10.83
N GLY A 166 -0.45 -23.35 -10.77
CA GLY A 166 -1.33 -23.13 -11.92
C GLY A 166 -1.61 -21.65 -12.23
N LEU A 167 -1.16 -20.73 -11.37
CA LEU A 167 -1.44 -19.30 -11.52
C LEU A 167 -0.17 -18.54 -11.90
N VAL A 168 -0.19 -17.88 -13.06
CA VAL A 168 0.91 -17.01 -13.47
C VAL A 168 0.86 -15.75 -12.63
N VAL A 169 1.90 -15.45 -11.87
CA VAL A 169 1.91 -14.31 -10.95
C VAL A 169 3.16 -13.44 -11.10
N LYS A 170 3.04 -12.17 -10.69
CA LYS A 170 4.13 -11.20 -10.60
C LYS A 170 4.24 -10.72 -9.16
N ALA A 171 5.32 -11.12 -8.49
CA ALA A 171 5.68 -10.59 -7.17
C ALA A 171 6.54 -9.33 -7.31
N LEU A 172 6.28 -8.35 -6.45
CA LEU A 172 7.00 -7.08 -6.34
C LEU A 172 7.61 -6.95 -4.94
N ALA A 173 8.76 -6.28 -4.85
CA ALA A 173 9.27 -5.77 -3.58
C ALA A 173 8.74 -4.33 -3.39
N PRO A 174 8.09 -4.01 -2.26
CA PRO A 174 7.57 -2.66 -2.04
C PRO A 174 8.73 -1.66 -1.89
N ARG A 175 8.63 -0.51 -2.56
CA ARG A 175 9.62 0.58 -2.46
C ARG A 175 9.70 1.13 -1.04
N ASP A 176 8.56 1.24 -0.37
CA ASP A 176 8.47 1.45 1.08
C ASP A 176 8.21 0.09 1.75
N PRO A 177 9.21 -0.47 2.47
CA PRO A 177 9.09 -1.79 3.08
C PRO A 177 7.92 -1.92 4.05
N MET A 178 7.45 -0.82 4.64
CA MET A 178 6.42 -0.83 5.69
C MET A 178 5.02 -0.50 5.16
N ALA A 179 4.86 -0.25 3.86
CA ALA A 179 3.59 0.14 3.27
C ALA A 179 2.46 -0.90 3.47
N LEU A 180 2.83 -2.15 3.73
CA LEU A 180 1.91 -3.28 3.90
C LEU A 180 1.83 -3.78 5.35
N ASP A 181 2.52 -3.11 6.26
CA ASP A 181 2.57 -3.56 7.65
C ASP A 181 1.18 -3.41 8.29
N ASN A 182 0.75 -4.50 8.93
CA ASN A 182 -0.45 -4.54 9.74
C ASN A 182 -0.07 -4.90 11.19
N ALA A 183 -0.92 -4.51 12.14
CA ALA A 183 -0.67 -4.80 13.54
C ALA A 183 -1.17 -6.20 13.92
N ASN A 184 -0.26 -7.12 14.21
CA ASN A 184 -0.53 -8.44 14.77
C ASN A 184 -0.15 -8.50 16.27
N THR A 185 0.84 -7.72 16.69
CA THR A 185 1.28 -7.58 18.09
C THR A 185 0.93 -6.20 18.68
N PRO A 186 0.84 -6.05 20.02
CA PRO A 186 0.67 -4.75 20.66
C PRO A 186 1.78 -3.76 20.31
N GLU A 187 3.02 -4.22 20.23
CA GLU A 187 4.19 -3.41 19.90
C GLU A 187 4.12 -2.84 18.47
N GLU A 188 3.73 -3.68 17.50
CA GLU A 188 3.44 -3.24 16.12
C GLU A 188 2.29 -2.23 16.07
N ALA A 189 1.26 -2.43 16.90
CA ALA A 189 0.13 -1.51 16.97
C ALA A 189 0.55 -0.13 17.48
N GLU A 190 1.43 -0.07 18.48
CA GLU A 190 1.98 1.20 18.98
C GLU A 190 2.84 1.90 17.92
N GLU A 191 3.68 1.16 17.20
CA GLU A 191 4.50 1.72 16.14
C GLU A 191 3.66 2.29 14.99
N ILE A 192 2.67 1.52 14.52
CA ILE A 192 1.70 1.97 13.52
C ILE A 192 0.94 3.19 14.02
N ALA A 193 0.46 3.19 15.27
CA ALA A 193 -0.27 4.32 15.84
C ALA A 193 0.59 5.59 15.92
N ARG A 194 1.87 5.47 16.33
CA ARG A 194 2.83 6.59 16.33
C ARG A 194 2.96 7.19 14.93
N ARG A 195 3.16 6.36 13.90
CA ARG A 195 3.28 6.83 12.51
C ARG A 195 2.01 7.44 11.94
N VAL A 196 0.86 6.81 12.21
CA VAL A 196 -0.44 7.31 11.75
C VAL A 196 -0.77 8.66 12.40
N SER A 197 -0.40 8.85 13.67
CA SER A 197 -0.62 10.09 14.42
C SER A 197 0.46 11.16 14.22
N ALA A 198 1.60 10.81 13.60
CA ALA A 198 2.70 11.74 13.38
C ALA A 198 2.23 12.93 12.52
N PRO A 199 2.42 14.18 12.96
CA PRO A 199 1.97 15.35 12.21
C PRO A 199 2.68 15.45 10.87
N LEU A 200 1.99 16.01 9.87
CA LEU A 200 2.66 16.42 8.64
C LEU A 200 3.57 17.61 8.96
N ILE A 201 4.87 17.43 8.74
CA ILE A 201 5.88 18.47 8.95
C ILE A 201 6.55 18.80 7.62
N GLU A 202 7.01 20.03 7.47
CA GLU A 202 7.84 20.44 6.33
C GLU A 202 9.31 20.41 6.75
N VAL A 203 10.16 19.81 5.93
CA VAL A 203 11.61 19.76 6.12
C VAL A 203 12.33 20.12 4.82
N ARG A 204 13.53 20.68 4.92
CA ARG A 204 14.41 20.87 3.75
C ARG A 204 15.28 19.62 3.62
N VAL A 205 15.33 19.04 2.43
CA VAL A 205 16.19 17.89 2.13
C VAL A 205 17.24 18.30 1.10
N ARG A 206 18.51 18.07 1.41
CA ARG A 206 19.65 18.29 0.51
C ARG A 206 20.24 16.94 0.07
N TYR A 207 20.48 16.82 -1.23
CA TYR A 207 21.08 15.63 -1.84
C TYR A 207 22.48 15.95 -2.36
N PHE A 208 23.46 15.17 -1.94
CA PHE A 208 24.86 15.34 -2.36
C PHE A 208 25.33 14.21 -3.28
N GLY A 209 26.33 14.53 -4.12
CA GLY A 209 27.00 13.55 -4.97
C GLY A 209 26.04 12.79 -5.88
N VAL A 210 26.12 11.46 -5.84
CA VAL A 210 25.29 10.57 -6.68
C VAL A 210 23.79 10.76 -6.42
N LEU A 211 23.38 11.07 -5.19
CA LEU A 211 21.97 11.32 -4.88
C LEU A 211 21.45 12.59 -5.58
N GLY A 212 22.27 13.64 -5.66
CA GLY A 212 21.90 14.85 -6.40
C GLY A 212 21.77 14.59 -7.91
N ALA A 213 22.59 13.68 -8.45
CA ALA A 213 22.51 13.26 -9.84
C ALA A 213 21.26 12.40 -10.12
N GLU A 214 20.96 11.43 -9.25
CA GLU A 214 19.77 10.56 -9.36
C GLU A 214 18.47 11.35 -9.24
N THR A 215 18.40 12.28 -8.29
CA THR A 215 17.20 13.10 -8.06
C THR A 215 17.02 14.25 -9.05
N GLY A 216 18.08 14.59 -9.80
CA GLY A 216 18.14 15.77 -10.66
C GLY A 216 18.04 17.10 -9.92
N ARG A 217 18.20 17.12 -8.59
CA ARG A 217 18.09 18.31 -7.74
C ARG A 217 19.10 18.26 -6.58
N SER A 218 19.58 19.42 -6.16
CA SER A 218 20.47 19.53 -4.98
C SER A 218 19.71 19.69 -3.67
N GLU A 219 18.49 20.23 -3.73
CA GLU A 219 17.63 20.42 -2.56
C GLU A 219 16.14 20.41 -2.93
N GLU A 220 15.30 20.16 -1.95
CA GLU A 220 13.85 20.31 -2.03
C GLU A 220 13.22 20.56 -0.64
N CYS A 221 12.01 21.11 -0.64
CA CYS A 221 11.15 21.13 0.55
C CYS A 221 10.19 19.94 0.49
N VAL A 222 10.15 19.16 1.57
CA VAL A 222 9.38 17.93 1.65
C VAL A 222 8.37 18.03 2.80
N ALA A 223 7.10 17.83 2.49
CA ALA A 223 6.09 17.54 3.49
C ALA A 223 6.12 16.04 3.80
N THR A 224 6.44 15.67 5.03
CA THR A 224 6.63 14.28 5.46
C THR A 224 5.96 14.02 6.81
N ARG A 225 5.64 12.75 7.08
CA ARG A 225 5.24 12.26 8.41
C ARG A 225 6.30 11.35 9.02
N ALA A 226 7.46 11.24 8.38
CA ALA A 226 8.62 10.56 8.92
C ALA A 226 8.94 11.13 10.32
N THR A 227 9.02 10.24 11.29
CA THR A 227 9.38 10.57 12.67
C THR A 227 10.89 10.56 12.87
N THR A 228 11.63 9.91 11.98
CA THR A 228 13.10 9.85 12.01
C THR A 228 13.72 10.15 10.64
N VAL A 229 15.02 10.44 10.63
CA VAL A 229 15.76 10.69 9.38
C VAL A 229 15.84 9.45 8.49
N GLY A 230 15.90 8.26 9.08
CA GLY A 230 15.85 6.99 8.34
C GLY A 230 14.52 6.80 7.62
N GLU A 231 13.42 7.10 8.31
CA GLU A 231 12.09 7.07 7.69
C GLU A 231 11.97 8.06 6.54
N LEU A 232 12.50 9.27 6.71
CA LEU A 232 12.53 10.28 5.65
C LEU A 232 13.34 9.80 4.45
N PHE A 233 14.53 9.22 4.68
CA PHE A 233 15.35 8.69 3.59
C PHE A 233 14.65 7.54 2.85
N SER A 234 14.05 6.59 3.57
CA SER A 234 13.27 5.51 2.97
C SER A 234 12.09 6.05 2.15
N GLU A 235 11.38 7.05 2.67
CA GLU A 235 10.29 7.73 1.97
C GLU A 235 10.79 8.40 0.67
N ARG A 236 11.90 9.14 0.73
CA ARG A 236 12.51 9.80 -0.44
C ARG A 236 13.00 8.78 -1.46
N LYS A 237 13.69 7.74 -0.99
CA LYS A 237 14.15 6.63 -1.82
C LYS A 237 12.99 6.00 -2.60
N ALA A 238 11.88 5.76 -1.92
CA ALA A 238 10.69 5.18 -2.54
C ALA A 238 10.02 6.11 -3.56
N GLN A 239 9.91 7.41 -3.25
CA GLN A 239 9.24 8.38 -4.11
C GLN A 239 10.06 8.78 -5.34
N LEU A 240 11.38 8.87 -5.18
CA LEU A 240 12.29 9.33 -6.24
C LEU A 240 12.96 8.18 -6.98
N GLY A 241 12.76 6.93 -6.55
CA GLY A 241 13.37 5.75 -7.16
C GLY A 241 14.88 5.70 -6.97
N LEU A 242 15.38 6.10 -5.80
CA LEU A 242 16.83 6.14 -5.53
C LEU A 242 17.39 4.72 -5.42
N GLU A 243 18.55 4.49 -6.04
CA GLU A 243 19.17 3.16 -6.03
C GLU A 243 20.04 2.95 -4.79
N GLN A 244 20.61 4.03 -4.25
CA GLN A 244 21.57 3.97 -3.14
C GLN A 244 20.98 3.39 -1.85
N ASP A 245 21.76 2.60 -1.15
CA ASP A 245 21.39 2.00 0.14
C ASP A 245 21.77 2.88 1.33
N ALA A 246 20.98 2.86 2.40
CA ALA A 246 21.28 3.61 3.62
C ALA A 246 22.63 3.23 4.26
N SER A 247 23.16 2.04 4.00
CA SER A 247 24.48 1.60 4.46
C SER A 247 25.66 2.39 3.86
N VAL A 248 25.48 2.98 2.69
CA VAL A 248 26.50 3.82 2.03
C VAL A 248 26.21 5.32 2.17
N ILE A 249 25.05 5.69 2.71
CA ILE A 249 24.68 7.09 2.93
C ILE A 249 24.91 7.47 4.39
N ARG A 250 25.32 8.72 4.62
CA ARG A 250 25.33 9.38 5.92
C ARG A 250 24.27 10.45 5.93
N ALA A 251 23.59 10.58 7.06
CA ALA A 251 22.61 11.62 7.30
C ALA A 251 23.16 12.69 8.25
N ALA A 252 22.79 13.94 8.00
CA ALA A 252 22.98 15.03 8.94
C ALA A 252 21.68 15.84 9.10
N ILE A 253 21.45 16.38 10.29
CA ILE A 253 20.42 17.37 10.57
C ILE A 253 21.14 18.66 10.99
N ASP A 254 20.79 19.79 10.38
CA ASP A 254 21.36 21.10 10.68
C ASP A 254 22.90 21.08 10.69
N ASP A 255 23.47 20.40 9.68
CA ASP A 255 24.91 20.16 9.46
C ASP A 255 25.65 19.27 10.49
N GLU A 256 24.92 18.62 11.41
CA GLU A 256 25.48 17.63 12.34
C GLU A 256 25.13 16.19 11.94
N PHE A 257 26.14 15.30 11.88
CA PHE A 257 25.91 13.89 11.56
C PHE A 257 25.09 13.20 12.65
N VAL A 258 24.03 12.51 12.24
CA VAL A 258 23.12 11.82 13.15
C VAL A 258 23.00 10.33 12.82
N ALA A 259 22.51 9.56 13.79
CA ALA A 259 22.06 8.21 13.55
C ALA A 259 20.71 8.21 12.79
N TRP A 260 20.39 7.10 12.13
CA TRP A 260 19.19 6.97 11.31
C TRP A 260 17.88 7.03 12.12
N ASP A 261 17.94 6.72 13.42
CA ASP A 261 16.82 6.82 14.37
C ASP A 261 16.66 8.22 14.98
N ALA A 262 17.48 9.19 14.58
CA ALA A 262 17.38 10.55 15.08
C ALA A 262 16.03 11.17 14.73
N PRO A 263 15.37 11.83 15.71
CA PRO A 263 14.02 12.37 15.52
C PRO A 263 14.02 13.52 14.53
N LEU A 264 12.97 13.60 13.72
CA LEU A 264 12.75 14.67 12.76
C LEU A 264 11.79 15.72 13.33
N VAL A 265 12.11 16.99 13.14
CA VAL A 265 11.28 18.12 13.59
C VAL A 265 10.93 19.04 12.42
N ALA A 266 9.83 19.78 12.55
CA ALA A 266 9.42 20.74 11.53
C ALA A 266 10.49 21.82 11.31
N GLY A 267 10.80 22.10 10.05
CA GLY A 267 11.79 23.06 9.62
C GLY A 267 13.23 22.54 9.60
N ALA A 268 13.47 21.29 9.97
CA ALA A 268 14.81 20.70 9.96
C ALA A 268 15.45 20.74 8.56
N ASP A 269 16.77 21.02 8.51
CA ASP A 269 17.58 20.87 7.30
C ASP A 269 18.28 19.51 7.33
N VAL A 270 17.84 18.58 6.50
CA VAL A 270 18.36 17.21 6.42
C VAL A 270 19.24 17.06 5.19
N ALA A 271 20.49 16.62 5.39
CA ALA A 271 21.42 16.31 4.29
C ALA A 271 21.67 14.81 4.18
N PHE A 272 21.51 14.27 2.96
CA PHE A 272 21.91 12.92 2.61
C PHE A 272 23.19 12.94 1.77
N MET A 273 24.23 12.31 2.31
CA MET A 273 25.58 12.36 1.76
C MET A 273 26.09 10.94 1.48
N PRO A 274 26.41 10.58 0.23
CA PRO A 274 27.16 9.36 -0.06
C PRO A 274 28.58 9.46 0.53
N PRO A 275 29.35 8.36 0.60
CA PRO A 275 30.69 8.41 1.16
C PRO A 275 31.52 9.35 0.29
N PHE A 276 32.22 10.29 0.90
CA PHE A 276 33.15 11.15 0.18
C PHE A 276 34.25 10.28 -0.41
N ALA A 277 34.27 10.12 -1.73
CA ALA A 277 35.44 9.63 -2.43
C ALA A 277 36.51 10.73 -2.38
N GLY A 278 37.30 10.78 -1.32
CA GLY A 278 38.54 11.55 -1.29
C GLY A 278 38.87 12.26 0.03
N GLY A 279 39.99 11.85 0.61
CA GLY A 279 40.68 12.44 1.76
C GLY A 279 41.69 11.47 2.33
#